data_AF-A0A2D4KSC9-F1
#
_entry.id   AF-A0A2D4KSC9-F1
#
_cell.length_a   1.000
_cell.length_b   1.000
_cell.length_c   1.000
_cell.angle_alpha   90.00
_cell.angle_beta   90.00
_cell.angle_gamma   90.00
#
_symmetry.space_group_name_H-M   'P 1'
#
loop_
_entity.id
_entity.type
_entity.pdbx_description
1 polymer ?
#
loop_
_entity_poly.entity_id
_entity_poly.type
_entity_poly.pdbx_seq_one_letter_code
_entity_poly.pdbx_strand_id
1 'polypeptide(L)'
;EEGGRLKVTLKYPHYFPLMKKCHVPETRKRMEECFNSRCKEENCRILQQLVELRAQKSALLGFETHAAFVLEMNMAKECKTVAAFLDELAAKLKPLGEKERAVILGLKRRECEQRGLPFDGRINAWDMRYYMNQVEETQYSVDQNLLKEFFPMQVVTDGLLGIYQELLGLTFHREEEARAWHEDVQLYTVRDPASGETLGQFYLDLYPREGKYGHAACFGLQPGCHPATGS
;
A
#
# COMPACT_ATOMS: atom_id res chain seq x y z
N GLU A 1 9.93 -26.68 -21.20
CA GLU A 1 9.11 -25.45 -21.24
C GLU A 1 9.44 -24.69 -22.52
N GLU A 2 8.44 -24.48 -23.38
CA GLU A 2 8.62 -23.94 -24.73
C GLU A 2 8.97 -22.44 -24.71
N GLY A 3 10.20 -22.10 -25.10
CA GLY A 3 10.53 -20.75 -25.62
C GLY A 3 11.34 -19.79 -24.74
N GLY A 4 11.97 -20.23 -23.65
CA GLY A 4 12.97 -19.41 -22.92
C GLY A 4 12.45 -18.10 -22.30
N ARG A 5 11.12 -17.93 -22.14
CA ARG A 5 10.49 -16.74 -21.54
C ARG A 5 10.26 -16.95 -20.05
N LEU A 6 10.36 -15.88 -19.26
CA LEU A 6 10.06 -15.89 -17.83
C LEU A 6 8.59 -15.56 -17.56
N LYS A 7 7.98 -16.27 -16.60
CA LYS A 7 6.61 -16.00 -16.14
C LYS A 7 6.58 -14.82 -15.18
N VAL A 8 5.95 -13.72 -15.58
CA VAL A 8 5.73 -12.54 -14.73
C VAL A 8 4.25 -12.46 -14.33
N THR A 9 3.94 -12.69 -13.06
CA THR A 9 2.59 -12.53 -12.49
C THR A 9 2.20 -11.06 -12.24
N LEU A 10 0.91 -10.77 -12.12
CA LEU A 10 0.36 -9.45 -11.77
C LEU A 10 0.37 -9.16 -10.24
N LYS A 11 1.08 -9.96 -9.45
CA LYS A 11 1.17 -9.77 -7.99
C LYS A 11 2.19 -8.66 -7.67
N TYR A 12 2.04 -8.04 -6.50
CA TYR A 12 2.84 -6.88 -6.09
C TYR A 12 4.37 -7.11 -6.17
N PRO A 13 4.91 -8.27 -5.77
CA PRO A 13 6.35 -8.55 -5.86
C PRO A 13 6.90 -8.56 -7.29
N HIS A 14 6.05 -8.72 -8.31
CA HIS A 14 6.46 -8.67 -9.72
C HIS A 14 6.08 -7.33 -10.38
N TYR A 15 4.88 -6.83 -10.12
CA TYR A 15 4.37 -5.59 -10.71
C TYR A 15 5.23 -4.38 -10.36
N PHE A 16 5.48 -4.12 -9.08
CA PHE A 16 6.17 -2.88 -8.70
C PHE A 16 7.63 -2.83 -9.16
N PRO A 17 8.45 -3.88 -9.01
CA PRO A 17 9.82 -3.85 -9.53
C PRO A 17 9.86 -3.67 -11.05
N LEU A 18 8.98 -4.35 -11.80
CA LEU A 18 8.89 -4.18 -13.25
C LEU A 18 8.54 -2.74 -13.63
N MET A 19 7.49 -2.17 -13.02
CA MET A 19 7.05 -0.81 -13.34
C MET A 19 8.04 0.28 -12.91
N LYS A 20 8.91 0.01 -11.93
CA LYS A 20 9.95 0.94 -11.47
C LYS A 20 11.27 0.83 -12.22
N LYS A 21 11.68 -0.37 -12.64
CA LYS A 21 13.04 -0.64 -13.14
C LYS A 21 13.12 -1.12 -14.58
N CYS A 22 12.05 -1.65 -15.16
CA CYS A 22 12.09 -2.15 -16.54
C CYS A 22 12.18 -0.97 -17.52
N HIS A 23 13.34 -0.78 -18.15
CA HIS A 23 13.57 0.30 -19.11
C HIS A 23 12.90 0.06 -20.48
N VAL A 24 12.23 -1.08 -20.70
CA VAL A 24 11.54 -1.40 -21.95
C VAL A 24 10.08 -0.88 -21.88
N PRO A 25 9.71 0.18 -22.61
CA PRO A 25 8.39 0.82 -22.45
C PRO A 25 7.22 -0.10 -22.77
N GLU A 26 7.36 -0.94 -23.81
CA GLU A 26 6.30 -1.87 -24.23
C GLU A 26 6.01 -2.94 -23.16
N THR A 27 7.04 -3.40 -22.45
CA THR A 27 6.87 -4.32 -21.31
C THR A 27 6.10 -3.64 -20.17
N ARG A 28 6.43 -2.39 -19.84
CA ARG A 28 5.69 -1.62 -18.82
C ARG A 28 4.24 -1.38 -19.24
N LYS A 29 4.01 -1.01 -20.50
CA LYS A 29 2.67 -0.77 -21.06
C LYS A 29 1.79 -2.01 -20.94
N ARG A 30 2.27 -3.17 -21.42
CA ARG A 30 1.53 -4.45 -21.30
C ARG A 30 1.27 -4.83 -19.85
N MET A 31 2.24 -4.59 -18.97
CA MET A 31 2.08 -4.89 -17.55
C MET A 31 1.02 -4.01 -16.88
N GLU A 32 1.03 -2.71 -17.18
CA GLU A 32 0.06 -1.74 -16.65
C GLU A 32 -1.35 -2.03 -17.15
N GLU A 33 -1.52 -2.29 -18.45
CA GLU A 33 -2.81 -2.65 -19.05
C GLU A 33 -3.39 -3.92 -18.43
N CYS A 34 -2.60 -4.99 -18.35
CA CYS A 34 -3.03 -6.24 -17.73
C CYS A 34 -3.37 -6.06 -16.24
N PHE A 35 -2.55 -5.30 -15.50
CA PHE A 35 -2.76 -5.09 -14.07
C PHE A 35 -4.04 -4.29 -13.77
N ASN A 36 -4.32 -3.24 -14.57
CA ASN A 36 -5.50 -2.39 -14.41
C ASN A 36 -6.76 -2.94 -15.09
N SER A 37 -6.66 -4.05 -15.82
CA SER A 37 -7.80 -4.75 -16.43
C SER A 37 -8.20 -6.05 -15.71
N ARG A 38 -7.63 -6.32 -14.52
CA ARG A 38 -7.98 -7.51 -13.73
C ARG A 38 -9.45 -7.50 -13.34
N CYS A 39 -10.15 -8.61 -13.64
CA CYS A 39 -11.57 -8.81 -13.31
C CYS A 39 -12.48 -7.68 -13.83
N LYS A 40 -12.11 -7.06 -14.97
CA LYS A 40 -12.81 -5.88 -15.50
C LYS A 40 -14.29 -6.16 -15.73
N GLU A 41 -14.62 -7.26 -16.42
CA GLU A 41 -15.99 -7.58 -16.78
C GLU A 41 -16.86 -7.89 -15.56
N GLU A 42 -16.34 -8.69 -14.62
CA GLU A 42 -17.06 -9.12 -13.42
C GLU A 42 -17.20 -7.96 -12.43
N ASN A 43 -16.11 -7.26 -12.11
CA ASN A 43 -16.11 -6.21 -11.10
C ASN A 43 -16.83 -4.95 -11.58
N CYS A 44 -16.81 -4.61 -12.88
CA CYS A 44 -17.59 -3.46 -13.38
C CYS A 44 -19.09 -3.68 -13.20
N ARG A 45 -19.61 -4.89 -13.49
CA ARG A 45 -21.03 -5.23 -13.28
C ARG A 45 -21.41 -5.19 -11.81
N ILE A 46 -20.57 -5.78 -10.94
CA ILE A 46 -20.77 -5.74 -9.49
C ILE A 46 -20.78 -4.28 -9.00
N LEU A 47 -19.85 -3.45 -9.47
CA LEU A 47 -19.75 -2.06 -9.04
C LEU A 47 -20.97 -1.23 -9.45
N GLN A 48 -21.51 -1.43 -10.66
CA GLN A 48 -22.73 -0.76 -11.11
C GLN A 48 -23.91 -1.07 -10.19
N GLN A 49 -24.16 -2.36 -9.93
CA GLN A 49 -25.20 -2.80 -9.00
C GLN A 49 -24.95 -2.26 -7.58
N LEU A 50 -23.70 -2.26 -7.14
CA LEU A 50 -23.33 -1.80 -5.80
C LEU A 50 -23.61 -0.30 -5.61
N VAL A 51 -23.37 0.53 -6.62
CA VAL A 51 -23.67 1.98 -6.57
C VAL A 51 -25.17 2.20 -6.45
N GLU A 52 -25.98 1.52 -7.26
CA GLU A 52 -27.45 1.62 -7.23
C GLU A 52 -28.02 1.16 -5.88
N LEU A 53 -27.62 -0.02 -5.42
CA LEU A 53 -28.10 -0.59 -4.16
C LEU A 53 -27.68 0.24 -2.96
N ARG A 54 -26.48 0.83 -2.97
CA ARG A 54 -26.02 1.74 -1.92
C ARG A 54 -26.83 3.02 -1.89
N ALA A 55 -27.13 3.61 -3.05
CA ALA A 55 -28.00 4.78 -3.14
C ALA A 55 -29.39 4.47 -2.57
N GLN A 56 -30.03 3.39 -3.03
CA GLN A 56 -31.34 2.95 -2.54
C GLN A 56 -31.33 2.70 -1.02
N LYS A 57 -30.34 1.97 -0.50
CA LYS A 57 -30.19 1.72 0.94
C LYS A 57 -30.08 3.03 1.73
N SER A 58 -29.27 3.98 1.26
CA SER A 58 -29.10 5.27 1.95
C SER A 58 -30.37 6.10 1.95
N ALA A 59 -31.09 6.15 0.82
CA ALA A 59 -32.38 6.85 0.72
C ALA A 59 -33.43 6.26 1.68
N LEU A 60 -33.52 4.94 1.78
CA LEU A 60 -34.42 4.25 2.72
C LEU A 60 -34.11 4.58 4.19
N LEU A 61 -32.86 4.91 4.51
CA LEU A 61 -32.42 5.31 5.84
C LEU A 61 -32.48 6.82 6.06
N GLY A 62 -33.04 7.58 5.12
CA GLY A 62 -33.22 9.04 5.24
C GLY A 62 -32.02 9.89 4.81
N PHE A 63 -31.01 9.30 4.17
CA PHE A 63 -29.83 10.02 3.67
C PHE A 63 -29.94 10.31 2.17
N GLU A 64 -29.50 11.49 1.75
CA GLU A 64 -29.50 11.90 0.34
C GLU A 64 -28.55 11.06 -0.52
N THR A 65 -27.40 10.67 0.05
CA THR A 65 -26.39 9.86 -0.65
C THR A 65 -25.79 8.80 0.26
N HIS A 66 -25.21 7.76 -0.34
CA HIS A 66 -24.44 6.78 0.40
C HIS A 66 -23.23 7.40 1.11
N ALA A 67 -22.61 8.41 0.51
CA ALA A 67 -21.49 9.11 1.13
C ALA A 67 -21.92 9.83 2.41
N ALA A 68 -23.07 10.50 2.42
CA ALA A 68 -23.61 11.14 3.63
C ALA A 68 -23.89 10.10 4.74
N PHE A 69 -24.49 8.97 4.37
CA PHE A 69 -24.74 7.85 5.29
C PHE A 69 -23.45 7.33 5.95
N VAL A 70 -22.36 7.18 5.19
CA VAL A 70 -21.08 6.70 5.75
C VAL A 70 -20.40 7.78 6.59
N LEU A 71 -20.40 9.03 6.10
CA LEU A 71 -19.65 10.12 6.71
C LEU A 71 -20.21 10.59 8.06
N GLU A 72 -21.49 10.33 8.34
CA GLU A 72 -22.12 10.66 9.62
C GLU A 72 -21.30 10.16 10.83
N MET A 73 -20.77 8.93 10.73
CA MET A 73 -19.97 8.30 11.77
C MET A 73 -18.47 8.63 11.67
N ASN A 74 -18.02 9.26 10.58
CA ASN A 74 -16.63 9.69 10.43
C ASN A 74 -16.38 11.07 11.05
N MET A 75 -15.09 11.44 11.15
CA MET A 75 -14.66 12.75 11.62
C MET A 75 -15.09 13.89 10.66
N ALA A 76 -15.13 13.63 9.35
CA ALA A 76 -15.44 14.64 8.34
C ALA A 76 -16.94 15.05 8.31
N LYS A 77 -17.84 14.20 8.81
CA LYS A 77 -19.29 14.38 8.94
C LYS A 77 -20.09 14.55 7.65
N GLU A 78 -19.65 15.40 6.74
CA GLU A 78 -20.42 15.81 5.56
C GLU A 78 -19.65 15.63 4.26
N CYS A 79 -20.38 15.37 3.17
CA CYS A 79 -19.80 15.26 1.83
C CYS A 79 -19.11 16.56 1.38
N LYS A 80 -19.68 17.72 1.76
CA LYS A 80 -19.10 19.04 1.43
C LYS A 80 -17.74 19.25 2.08
N THR A 81 -17.56 18.79 3.33
CA THR A 81 -16.26 18.83 4.02
C THR A 81 -15.21 18.04 3.25
N VAL A 82 -15.55 16.83 2.80
CA VAL A 82 -14.63 15.99 2.01
C VAL A 82 -14.31 16.63 0.66
N ALA A 83 -15.32 17.12 -0.06
CA ALA A 83 -15.13 17.75 -1.36
C ALA A 83 -14.23 18.99 -1.25
N ALA A 84 -14.54 19.91 -0.32
CA ALA A 84 -13.74 21.11 -0.08
C ALA A 84 -12.30 20.78 0.31
N PHE A 85 -12.10 19.80 1.20
CA PHE A 85 -10.77 19.35 1.59
C PHE A 85 -9.94 18.85 0.40
N LEU A 86 -10.53 18.00 -0.45
CA LEU A 86 -9.85 17.45 -1.63
C LEU A 86 -9.56 18.53 -2.68
N ASP A 87 -10.50 19.44 -2.93
CA ASP A 87 -10.36 20.53 -3.89
C ASP A 87 -9.27 21.52 -3.46
N GLU A 88 -9.26 21.92 -2.19
CA GLU A 88 -8.22 22.78 -1.64
C GLU A 88 -6.83 22.13 -1.70
N LEU A 89 -6.75 20.84 -1.36
CA LEU A 89 -5.49 20.10 -1.41
C LEU A 89 -4.99 19.99 -2.86
N ALA A 90 -5.87 19.68 -3.80
CA ALA A 90 -5.54 19.62 -5.22
C ALA A 90 -5.05 20.98 -5.76
N ALA A 91 -5.71 22.08 -5.37
CA ALA A 91 -5.31 23.43 -5.75
C ALA A 91 -3.91 23.79 -5.22
N LYS A 92 -3.63 23.46 -3.95
CA LYS A 92 -2.32 23.70 -3.32
C LYS A 92 -1.21 22.85 -3.95
N LEU A 93 -1.51 21.61 -4.36
CA LEU A 93 -0.53 20.69 -4.95
C LEU A 93 -0.33 20.89 -6.46
N LYS A 94 -1.25 21.56 -7.17
CA LYS A 94 -1.20 21.74 -8.63
C LYS A 94 0.13 22.34 -9.13
N PRO A 95 0.66 23.44 -8.54
CA PRO A 95 1.92 24.02 -9.01
C PRO A 95 3.12 23.09 -8.84
N LEU A 96 3.13 22.28 -7.77
CA LEU A 96 4.18 21.28 -7.55
C LEU A 96 4.07 20.14 -8.57
N GLY A 97 2.85 19.63 -8.79
CA GLY A 97 2.60 18.59 -9.78
C GLY A 97 2.96 19.01 -11.21
N GLU A 98 2.78 20.29 -11.58
CA GLU A 98 3.24 20.82 -12.88
C GLU A 98 4.77 20.79 -13.01
N LYS A 99 5.49 21.20 -11.96
CA LYS A 99 6.97 21.15 -11.93
C LYS A 99 7.48 19.71 -12.05
N GLU A 100 6.93 18.79 -11.26
CA GLU A 100 7.32 17.38 -11.27
C GLU A 100 7.03 16.71 -12.62
N ARG A 101 5.87 17.00 -13.24
CA ARG A 101 5.56 16.52 -14.60
C ARG A 101 6.55 17.05 -15.63
N ALA A 102 6.94 18.33 -15.55
CA ALA A 102 7.93 18.89 -16.48
C ALA A 102 9.29 18.17 -16.35
N VAL A 103 9.73 17.90 -15.12
CA VAL A 103 10.94 17.11 -14.82
C VAL A 103 10.84 15.70 -15.42
N ILE A 104 9.76 14.98 -15.15
CA ILE A 104 9.53 13.62 -15.65
C ILE A 104 9.52 13.60 -17.19
N LEU A 105 8.85 14.55 -17.82
CA LEU A 105 8.80 14.63 -19.28
C LEU A 105 10.18 14.91 -19.89
N GLY A 106 10.99 15.75 -19.23
CA GLY A 106 12.38 16.01 -19.60
C GLY A 106 13.31 14.80 -19.43
N LEU A 107 13.11 14.00 -18.38
CA LEU A 107 13.81 12.72 -18.21
C LEU A 107 13.43 11.73 -19.31
N LYS A 108 12.13 11.57 -19.58
CA LYS A 108 11.63 10.70 -20.64
C LYS A 108 12.21 11.08 -22.01
N ARG A 109 12.21 12.37 -22.36
CA ARG A 109 12.80 12.84 -23.62
C ARG A 109 14.27 12.42 -23.75
N ARG A 110 15.08 12.74 -22.73
CA ARG A 110 16.52 12.42 -22.71
C ARG A 110 16.77 10.92 -22.84
N GLU A 111 16.01 10.10 -22.12
CA GLU A 111 16.17 8.65 -22.19
C GLU A 111 15.74 8.07 -23.55
N CYS A 112 14.65 8.59 -24.13
CA CYS A 112 14.23 8.21 -25.48
C CYS A 112 15.33 8.51 -26.51
N GLU A 113 15.93 9.71 -26.46
CA GLU A 113 17.05 10.09 -27.33
C GLU A 113 18.26 9.18 -27.14
N GLN A 114 18.68 8.95 -25.88
CA GLN A 114 19.83 8.10 -25.55
C GLN A 114 19.68 6.64 -25.99
N ARG A 115 18.45 6.11 -25.92
CA ARG A 115 18.15 4.70 -26.25
C ARG A 115 17.63 4.51 -27.68
N GLY A 116 17.51 5.58 -28.47
CA GLY A 116 16.92 5.51 -29.81
C GLY A 116 15.45 5.09 -29.82
N LEU A 117 14.69 5.40 -28.75
CA LEU A 117 13.27 5.09 -28.63
C LEU A 117 12.41 6.27 -29.12
N PRO A 118 11.21 6.01 -29.66
CA PRO A 118 10.29 7.09 -30.04
C PRO A 118 9.84 7.88 -28.81
N PHE A 119 9.76 9.20 -28.94
CA PHE A 119 9.23 10.11 -27.91
C PHE A 119 7.87 10.66 -28.35
N ASP A 120 6.83 10.37 -27.57
CA ASP A 120 5.43 10.73 -27.88
C ASP A 120 4.97 12.05 -27.22
N GLY A 121 5.88 12.79 -26.56
CA GLY A 121 5.58 14.12 -26.02
C GLY A 121 4.68 14.14 -24.77
N ARG A 122 4.35 12.98 -24.19
CA ARG A 122 3.43 12.86 -23.04
C ARG A 122 3.95 11.91 -21.97
N ILE A 123 3.35 11.98 -20.78
CA ILE A 123 3.59 11.02 -19.70
C ILE A 123 2.40 10.06 -19.69
N ASN A 124 2.65 8.77 -19.94
CA ASN A 124 1.63 7.75 -19.89
C ASN A 124 1.58 7.09 -18.50
N ALA A 125 0.49 6.36 -18.19
CA ALA A 125 0.36 5.68 -16.90
C ALA A 125 1.53 4.72 -16.60
N TRP A 126 2.00 3.99 -17.62
CA TRP A 126 3.13 3.06 -17.50
C TRP A 126 4.51 3.75 -17.39
N ASP A 127 4.58 5.07 -17.56
CA ASP A 127 5.81 5.85 -17.42
C ASP A 127 5.98 6.40 -16.01
N MET A 128 4.88 6.65 -15.29
CA MET A 128 4.88 7.33 -13.98
C MET A 128 5.85 6.72 -12.98
N ARG A 129 5.70 5.43 -12.64
CA ARG A 129 6.53 4.78 -11.60
C ARG A 129 7.99 4.70 -11.97
N TYR A 130 8.28 4.52 -13.26
CA TYR A 130 9.64 4.40 -13.78
C TYR A 130 10.39 5.73 -13.63
N TYR A 131 9.79 6.83 -14.12
CA TYR A 131 10.44 8.14 -14.04
C TYR A 131 10.38 8.77 -12.65
N MET A 132 9.37 8.48 -11.82
CA MET A 132 9.40 8.85 -10.40
C MET A 132 10.61 8.21 -9.69
N ASN A 133 10.85 6.91 -9.93
CA ASN A 133 12.04 6.23 -9.41
C ASN A 133 13.33 6.84 -9.96
N GLN A 134 13.37 7.22 -11.25
CA GLN A 134 14.54 7.88 -11.83
C GLN A 134 14.79 9.28 -11.25
N VAL A 135 13.73 10.02 -10.88
CA VAL A 135 13.87 11.30 -10.15
C VAL A 135 14.50 11.05 -8.78
N GLU A 136 14.02 10.05 -8.03
CA GLU A 136 14.61 9.65 -6.73
C GLU A 136 16.10 9.30 -6.87
N GLU A 137 16.46 8.50 -7.87
CA GLU A 137 17.84 8.08 -8.13
C GLU A 137 18.73 9.24 -8.60
N THR A 138 18.24 10.10 -9.50
CA THR A 138 19.09 11.10 -10.17
C THR A 138 19.14 12.44 -9.44
N GLN A 139 18.10 12.83 -8.71
CA GLN A 139 18.06 14.10 -7.99
C GLN A 139 18.43 13.97 -6.52
N TYR A 140 18.12 12.83 -5.91
CA TYR A 140 18.37 12.58 -4.49
C TYR A 140 19.48 11.54 -4.26
N SER A 141 20.04 10.96 -5.33
CA SER A 141 21.12 9.97 -5.27
C SER A 141 20.78 8.75 -4.39
N VAL A 142 19.50 8.38 -4.33
CA VAL A 142 19.03 7.24 -3.53
C VAL A 142 18.94 5.99 -4.42
N ASP A 143 19.90 5.08 -4.26
CA ASP A 143 19.80 3.75 -4.85
C ASP A 143 19.07 2.78 -3.90
N GLN A 144 17.82 2.46 -4.24
CA GLN A 144 17.00 1.52 -3.48
C GLN A 144 17.59 0.10 -3.41
N ASN A 145 18.40 -0.32 -4.40
CA ASN A 145 19.05 -1.63 -4.39
C ASN A 145 20.23 -1.68 -3.42
N LEU A 146 20.98 -0.59 -3.28
CA LEU A 146 22.01 -0.50 -2.26
C LEU A 146 21.38 -0.31 -0.88
N LEU A 147 20.35 0.54 -0.78
CA LEU A 147 19.69 0.86 0.47
C LEU A 147 19.10 -0.39 1.16
N LYS A 148 18.42 -1.27 0.42
CA LYS A 148 17.80 -2.48 0.99
C LYS A 148 18.81 -3.42 1.67
N GLU A 149 20.08 -3.38 1.30
CA GLU A 149 21.13 -4.20 1.93
C GLU A 149 21.33 -3.83 3.41
N PHE A 150 21.02 -2.58 3.78
CA PHE A 150 21.06 -2.07 5.16
C PHE A 150 19.77 -2.34 5.96
N PHE A 151 18.72 -2.86 5.32
CA PHE A 151 17.45 -3.19 5.97
C PHE A 151 17.10 -4.70 5.90
N PRO A 152 17.97 -5.62 6.39
CA PRO A 152 17.57 -7.01 6.58
C PRO A 152 16.34 -7.11 7.48
N MET A 153 15.42 -8.02 7.18
CA MET A 153 14.13 -8.15 7.89
C MET A 153 14.30 -8.27 9.41
N GLN A 154 15.29 -9.05 9.86
CA GLN A 154 15.58 -9.22 11.28
C GLN A 154 16.00 -7.90 11.94
N VAL A 155 16.92 -7.16 11.32
CA VAL A 155 17.41 -5.86 11.82
C VAL A 155 16.27 -4.84 11.91
N VAL A 156 15.41 -4.80 10.88
CA VAL A 156 14.24 -3.91 10.86
C VAL A 156 13.24 -4.27 11.95
N THR A 157 12.97 -5.58 12.13
CA THR A 157 12.02 -6.05 13.13
C THR A 157 12.53 -5.72 14.53
N ASP A 158 13.78 -6.04 14.84
CA ASP A 158 14.37 -5.77 16.15
C ASP A 158 14.43 -4.26 16.44
N GLY A 159 14.83 -3.45 15.46
CA GLY A 159 14.86 -1.99 15.59
C GLY A 159 13.47 -1.37 15.77
N LEU A 160 12.48 -1.80 14.98
CA LEU A 160 11.09 -1.34 15.09
C LEU A 160 10.51 -1.68 16.47
N LEU A 161 10.69 -2.92 16.91
CA LEU A 161 10.24 -3.36 18.24
C LEU A 161 10.94 -2.56 19.34
N GLY A 162 12.26 -2.33 19.22
CA GLY A 162 13.03 -1.51 20.15
C GLY A 162 12.50 -0.07 20.28
N ILE A 163 12.24 0.60 19.16
CA ILE A 163 11.69 1.97 19.14
C ILE A 163 10.34 2.02 19.88
N TYR A 164 9.45 1.06 19.62
CA TYR A 164 8.13 1.03 20.27
C TYR A 164 8.22 0.69 21.76
N GLN A 165 9.14 -0.19 22.17
CA GLN A 165 9.39 -0.46 23.58
C GLN A 165 9.83 0.81 24.33
N GLU A 166 10.77 1.58 23.77
CA GLU A 166 11.24 2.83 24.38
C GLU A 166 10.15 3.90 24.39
N LEU A 167 9.51 4.14 23.25
CA LEU A 167 8.52 5.22 23.09
C LEU A 167 7.28 5.02 23.96
N LEU A 168 6.83 3.77 24.11
CA LEU A 168 5.60 3.44 24.84
C LEU A 168 5.87 2.92 26.26
N GLY A 169 7.13 2.71 26.65
CA GLY A 169 7.48 2.13 27.94
C GLY A 169 7.01 0.69 28.08
N LEU A 170 7.22 -0.15 27.07
CA LEU A 170 6.74 -1.54 27.00
C LEU A 170 7.90 -2.54 26.86
N THR A 171 7.64 -3.80 27.15
CA THR A 171 8.52 -4.91 26.76
C THR A 171 7.77 -5.93 25.91
N PHE A 172 8.47 -6.48 24.91
CA PHE A 172 7.94 -7.49 24.00
C PHE A 172 8.74 -8.79 24.18
N HIS A 173 8.04 -9.85 24.59
CA HIS A 173 8.64 -11.16 24.81
C HIS A 173 8.21 -12.12 23.70
N ARG A 174 9.15 -12.66 22.95
CA ARG A 174 8.86 -13.68 21.94
C ARG A 174 8.51 -15.00 22.62
N GLU A 175 7.40 -15.60 22.21
CA GLU A 175 6.94 -16.90 22.68
C GLU A 175 7.48 -18.01 21.75
N GLU A 176 8.52 -18.73 22.20
CA GLU A 176 9.26 -19.68 21.34
C GLU A 176 8.45 -20.92 20.93
N GLU A 177 7.52 -21.37 21.77
CA GLU A 177 6.68 -22.56 21.52
C GLU A 177 5.22 -22.20 21.22
N ALA A 178 4.99 -21.00 20.69
CA ALA A 178 3.66 -20.52 20.39
C ALA A 178 2.96 -21.37 19.32
N ARG A 179 1.68 -21.71 19.56
CA ARG A 179 0.81 -22.25 18.53
C ARG A 179 0.45 -21.15 17.53
N ALA A 180 0.75 -21.37 16.26
CA ALA A 180 0.42 -20.46 15.18
C ALA A 180 -0.13 -21.22 13.96
N TRP A 181 -0.75 -20.49 13.02
CA TRP A 181 -1.33 -21.05 11.80
C TRP A 181 -0.32 -21.36 10.70
N HIS A 182 0.95 -20.97 10.88
CA HIS A 182 2.04 -21.24 9.94
C HIS A 182 3.38 -21.21 10.69
N GLU A 183 4.38 -21.96 10.23
CA GLU A 183 5.68 -22.11 10.90
C GLU A 183 6.48 -20.79 10.99
N ASP A 184 6.38 -19.94 9.98
CA ASP A 184 7.04 -18.62 9.97
C ASP A 184 6.40 -17.56 10.88
N VAL A 185 5.29 -17.86 11.54
CA VAL A 185 4.55 -16.88 12.33
C VAL A 185 5.09 -16.82 13.75
N GLN A 186 5.42 -15.61 14.19
CA GLN A 186 5.97 -15.36 15.53
C GLN A 186 4.92 -14.72 16.42
N LEU A 187 4.83 -15.16 17.68
CA LEU A 187 3.97 -14.55 18.71
C LEU A 187 4.83 -13.77 19.70
N TYR A 188 4.37 -12.57 20.05
CA TYR A 188 4.97 -11.73 21.08
C TYR A 188 3.94 -11.38 22.15
N THR A 189 4.36 -11.46 23.41
CA THR A 189 3.61 -10.97 24.59
C THR A 189 4.08 -9.58 24.98
N VAL A 190 3.15 -8.65 25.14
CA VAL A 190 3.39 -7.25 25.51
C VAL A 190 3.18 -7.07 27.01
N ARG A 191 4.18 -6.52 27.70
CA ARG A 191 4.11 -6.26 29.14
C ARG A 191 4.46 -4.82 29.48
N ASP A 192 3.88 -4.32 30.56
CA ASP A 192 4.34 -3.12 31.24
C ASP A 192 5.51 -3.53 32.18
N PRO A 193 6.73 -3.01 31.98
CA PRO A 193 7.88 -3.35 32.83
C PRO A 193 7.76 -2.81 34.26
N ALA A 194 6.97 -1.75 34.51
CA ALA A 194 6.84 -1.16 35.84
C ALA A 194 5.92 -1.98 36.75
N SER A 195 4.81 -2.47 36.20
CA SER A 195 3.83 -3.29 36.94
C SER A 195 4.01 -4.80 36.75
N GLY A 196 4.67 -5.22 35.67
CA GLY A 196 4.72 -6.61 35.22
C GLY A 196 3.43 -7.10 34.52
N GLU A 197 2.44 -6.23 34.38
CA GLU A 197 1.14 -6.54 33.79
C GLU A 197 1.28 -6.94 32.31
N THR A 198 0.50 -7.94 31.89
CA THR A 198 0.40 -8.31 30.47
C THR A 198 -0.73 -7.54 29.82
N LEU A 199 -0.39 -6.67 28.88
CA LEU A 199 -1.35 -5.81 28.18
C LEU A 199 -2.01 -6.51 26.98
N GLY A 200 -1.31 -7.46 26.38
CA GLY A 200 -1.81 -8.20 25.24
C GLY A 200 -0.74 -9.00 24.51
N GLN A 201 -1.09 -9.50 23.34
CA GLN A 201 -0.21 -10.28 22.48
C GLN A 201 -0.42 -9.89 21.02
N PHE A 202 0.60 -10.03 20.18
CA PHE A 202 0.49 -9.85 18.74
C PHE A 202 1.27 -10.91 17.97
N TYR A 203 0.76 -11.24 16.79
CA TYR A 203 1.42 -12.14 15.84
C TYR A 203 2.08 -11.33 14.72
N LEU A 204 3.28 -11.74 14.31
CA LEU A 204 3.94 -11.27 13.10
C LEU A 204 3.91 -12.37 12.03
N ASP A 205 3.20 -12.10 10.94
CA ASP A 205 3.13 -12.96 9.76
C ASP A 205 3.64 -12.16 8.55
N LEU A 206 4.96 -12.16 8.32
CA LEU A 206 5.61 -11.19 7.43
C LEU A 206 5.80 -11.70 5.99
N TYR A 207 5.94 -13.01 5.79
CA TYR A 207 6.35 -13.57 4.50
C TYR A 207 5.17 -13.93 3.59
N PRO A 208 5.29 -13.74 2.26
CA PRO A 208 4.24 -14.12 1.31
C PRO A 208 4.15 -15.64 1.17
N ARG A 209 2.93 -16.17 1.03
CA ARG A 209 2.67 -17.57 0.68
C ARG A 209 1.35 -17.71 -0.08
N GLU A 210 1.15 -18.84 -0.74
CA GLU A 210 -0.10 -19.13 -1.44
C GLU A 210 -1.30 -19.09 -0.47
N GLY A 211 -2.42 -18.51 -0.90
CA GLY A 211 -3.62 -18.36 -0.08
C GLY A 211 -3.59 -17.26 0.98
N LYS A 212 -2.42 -16.67 1.32
CA LYS A 212 -2.32 -15.58 2.30
C LYS A 212 -2.83 -14.25 1.73
N TYR A 213 -3.42 -13.42 2.60
CA TYR A 213 -3.78 -12.04 2.29
C TYR A 213 -2.59 -11.24 1.74
N GLY A 214 -2.77 -10.57 0.60
CA GLY A 214 -1.67 -10.05 -0.23
C GLY A 214 -1.15 -8.65 0.11
N HIS A 215 -1.69 -8.01 1.15
CA HIS A 215 -1.33 -6.66 1.58
C HIS A 215 -0.97 -6.62 3.05
N ALA A 216 -0.22 -5.59 3.48
CA ALA A 216 0.01 -5.34 4.90
C ALA A 216 -1.30 -4.88 5.56
N ALA A 217 -1.61 -5.45 6.72
CA ALA A 217 -2.78 -5.11 7.52
C ALA A 217 -2.55 -5.49 8.99
N CYS A 218 -3.33 -4.89 9.89
CA CYS A 218 -3.44 -5.29 11.28
C CYS A 218 -4.85 -5.84 11.51
N PHE A 219 -4.96 -7.05 12.06
CA PHE A 219 -6.24 -7.72 12.33
C PHE A 219 -6.41 -7.86 13.84
N GLY A 220 -7.40 -7.19 14.41
CA GLY A 220 -7.77 -7.38 15.81
C GLY A 220 -8.37 -8.78 16.01
N LEU A 221 -7.72 -9.62 16.81
CA LEU A 221 -8.18 -10.99 17.10
C LEU A 221 -9.02 -11.05 18.38
N GLN A 222 -8.52 -10.42 19.44
CA GLN A 222 -9.20 -10.33 20.74
C GLN A 222 -9.20 -8.87 21.19
N PRO A 223 -10.38 -8.27 21.47
CA PRO A 223 -10.45 -6.91 22.00
C PRO A 223 -10.00 -6.89 23.47
N GLY A 224 -9.30 -5.84 23.87
CA GLY A 224 -9.04 -5.53 25.28
C GLY A 224 -10.28 -4.89 25.91
N CYS A 225 -11.05 -5.67 26.65
CA CYS A 225 -12.24 -5.21 27.36
C CYS A 225 -12.39 -5.94 28.70
N HIS A 226 -13.15 -5.36 29.62
CA HIS A 226 -13.42 -6.02 30.90
C HIS A 226 -14.16 -7.36 30.68
N PRO A 227 -13.77 -8.43 31.39
CA PRO A 227 -14.53 -9.67 31.38
C PRO A 227 -15.90 -9.45 32.00
N ALA A 228 -16.88 -10.25 31.60
CA ALA A 228 -18.24 -10.18 32.15
C ALA A 228 -18.30 -10.35 33.68
N THR A 229 -17.26 -10.95 34.28
CA THR A 229 -17.11 -11.16 35.72
C THR A 229 -16.49 -9.97 36.46
N GLY A 230 -16.09 -8.89 35.77
CA GLY A 230 -15.80 -7.59 36.37
C GLY A 230 -14.60 -7.51 37.32
N SER A 231 -13.70 -8.49 37.32
CA SER A 231 -12.43 -8.43 38.07
C SER A 231 -11.34 -7.75 37.26
#